data_AF-A0A6C0F8M9-F1
#
_entry.id   AF-A0A6C0F8M9-F1
#
_cell.length_a   1.000
_cell.length_b   1.000
_cell.length_c   1.000
_cell.angle_alpha   90.00
_cell.angle_beta   90.00
_cell.angle_gamma   90.00
#
_symmetry.space_group_name_H-M   'P 1'
#
loop_
_entity.id
_entity.type
_entity.pdbx_description
1 polymer ?
#
loop_
_entity_poly.entity_id
_entity_poly.type
_entity_poly.pdbx_seq_one_letter_code
_entity_poly.pdbx_strand_id
1 'polypeptide(L)'
;MSPKNWGPPIWTFFHTLAEKINEDKFETVGPELFRYIASICNNLPCPECTSHAKYFLSKVDPRRVNSKKALKDLLFVFHNIVSKRKNRPLFRYVEFLEAYKDKNLIVTFNNFLKAYSTDGNMKLMTENFHRKRFLINFNKWFAANIINFDLKPTQSN
;
A
#
# COMPACT_ATOMS: atom_id res chain seq x y z
N MET A 1 -3.95 16.85 -7.97
CA MET A 1 -5.12 16.05 -7.52
C MET A 1 -5.19 16.05 -6.00
N SER A 2 -6.38 16.19 -5.41
CA SER A 2 -6.54 16.18 -3.95
C SER A 2 -6.18 14.81 -3.34
N PRO A 3 -5.47 14.75 -2.19
CA PRO A 3 -5.21 13.50 -1.45
C PRO A 3 -6.46 12.67 -1.13
N LYS A 4 -7.64 13.30 -1.08
CA LYS A 4 -8.91 12.61 -0.86
C LYS A 4 -9.28 11.65 -2.00
N ASN A 5 -8.79 11.86 -3.22
CA ASN A 5 -9.17 11.09 -4.40
C ASN A 5 -8.25 9.88 -4.64
N TRP A 6 -6.96 10.03 -4.37
CA TRP A 6 -5.97 8.96 -4.59
C TRP A 6 -5.54 8.25 -3.31
N GLY A 7 -5.67 8.89 -2.14
CA GLY A 7 -5.25 8.32 -0.86
C GLY A 7 -6.02 7.06 -0.46
N PRO A 8 -7.37 7.08 -0.44
CA PRO A 8 -8.15 5.92 -0.03
C PRO A 8 -7.92 4.66 -0.90
N PRO A 9 -7.84 4.76 -2.25
CA PRO A 9 -7.47 3.60 -3.08
C PRO A 9 -6.09 3.02 -2.76
N ILE A 10 -5.07 3.87 -2.55
CA ILE A 10 -3.71 3.40 -2.19
C ILE A 10 -3.73 2.68 -0.84
N TRP A 11 -4.34 3.29 0.19
CA TRP A 11 -4.42 2.68 1.51
C TRP A 11 -5.16 1.35 1.48
N THR A 12 -6.31 1.31 0.79
CA THR A 12 -7.10 0.07 0.66
C THR A 12 -6.26 -1.02 0.02
N PHE A 13 -5.51 -0.70 -1.03
CA PHE A 13 -4.66 -1.66 -1.71
C PHE A 13 -3.50 -2.14 -0.84
N PHE A 14 -2.79 -1.26 -0.13
CA PHE A 14 -1.71 -1.65 0.80
C PHE A 14 -2.18 -2.65 1.86
N HIS A 15 -3.30 -2.32 2.51
CA HIS A 15 -3.84 -3.18 3.57
C HIS A 15 -4.38 -4.48 3.00
N THR A 16 -4.99 -4.46 1.81
CA THR A 16 -5.46 -5.68 1.13
C THR A 16 -4.29 -6.58 0.70
N LEU A 17 -3.18 -6.03 0.21
CA LEU A 17 -1.98 -6.81 -0.09
C LEU A 17 -1.42 -7.51 1.15
N ALA A 18 -1.30 -6.77 2.26
CA ALA A 18 -0.81 -7.32 3.53
C ALA A 18 -1.78 -8.34 4.12
N GLU A 19 -3.10 -8.18 3.89
CA GLU A 19 -4.11 -9.15 4.30
C GLU A 19 -4.10 -10.40 3.43
N LYS A 20 -3.90 -10.26 2.13
CA LYS A 20 -4.06 -11.36 1.17
C LYS A 20 -2.78 -12.14 0.91
N ILE A 21 -1.61 -11.67 1.33
CA ILE A 21 -0.39 -12.48 1.23
C ILE A 21 -0.57 -13.80 2.01
N ASN A 22 -0.22 -14.93 1.39
CA ASN A 22 -0.22 -16.22 2.05
C ASN A 22 0.89 -16.24 3.10
N GLU A 23 0.59 -16.69 4.31
CA GLU A 23 1.52 -16.60 5.44
C GLU A 23 2.81 -17.39 5.19
N ASP A 24 2.70 -18.57 4.59
CA ASP A 24 3.81 -19.46 4.20
C ASP A 24 4.63 -18.91 3.01
N LYS A 25 4.14 -17.90 2.30
CA LYS A 25 4.84 -17.23 1.19
C LYS A 25 5.43 -15.89 1.58
N PHE A 26 5.26 -15.46 2.83
CA PHE A 26 5.70 -14.14 3.25
C PHE A 26 7.21 -13.96 3.11
N GLU A 27 8.02 -14.95 3.50
CA GLU A 27 9.49 -14.83 3.41
C GLU A 27 9.97 -14.61 1.96
N THR A 28 9.25 -15.17 0.99
CA THR A 28 9.56 -15.05 -0.44
C THR A 28 9.15 -13.69 -1.01
N VAL A 29 7.93 -13.21 -0.69
CA VAL A 29 7.32 -12.06 -1.38
C VAL A 29 7.24 -10.80 -0.52
N GLY A 30 7.16 -10.95 0.79
CA GLY A 30 7.00 -9.87 1.78
C GLY A 30 8.08 -8.79 1.71
N PRO A 31 9.38 -9.14 1.65
CA PRO A 31 10.46 -8.15 1.52
C PRO A 31 10.37 -7.32 0.23
N GLU A 32 9.95 -7.93 -0.88
CA GLU A 32 9.72 -7.23 -2.15
C GLU A 32 8.48 -6.34 -2.09
N LEU A 33 7.39 -6.85 -1.55
CA LEU A 33 6.17 -6.10 -1.32
C LEU A 33 6.43 -4.84 -0.48
N PHE A 34 7.20 -4.96 0.60
CA PHE A 34 7.56 -3.81 1.43
C PHE A 34 8.37 -2.76 0.65
N ARG A 35 9.32 -3.20 -0.20
CA ARG A 35 10.06 -2.29 -1.09
C ARG A 35 9.13 -1.56 -2.08
N TYR A 36 8.12 -2.23 -2.62
CA TYR A 36 7.12 -1.59 -3.49
C TYR A 36 6.26 -0.57 -2.74
N ILE A 37 5.78 -0.90 -1.53
CA ILE A 37 5.04 0.04 -0.67
C ILE A 37 5.88 1.29 -0.39
N ALA A 38 7.16 1.11 -0.03
CA ALA A 38 8.07 2.22 0.21
C ALA A 38 8.30 3.07 -1.06
N SER A 39 8.44 2.43 -2.23
CA SER A 39 8.59 3.13 -3.50
C SER A 39 7.34 3.94 -3.87
N ILE A 40 6.13 3.42 -3.63
CA ILE A 40 4.87 4.14 -3.83
C ILE A 40 4.82 5.36 -2.89
N CYS A 41 5.18 5.19 -1.62
CA CYS A 41 5.26 6.27 -0.65
C CYS A 41 6.26 7.38 -1.07
N ASN A 42 7.35 7.00 -1.72
CA ASN A 42 8.37 7.93 -2.20
C ASN A 42 7.95 8.72 -3.44
N ASN A 43 6.85 8.33 -4.10
CA ASN A 43 6.39 8.88 -5.37
C ASN A 43 4.90 9.29 -5.31
N LEU A 44 4.36 9.58 -4.12
CA LEU A 44 2.99 10.04 -3.98
C LEU A 44 2.77 11.37 -4.72
N PRO A 45 1.59 11.62 -5.31
CA PRO A 45 1.27 12.84 -6.04
C PRO A 45 0.97 14.03 -5.10
N CYS A 46 1.75 14.17 -4.04
CA CYS A 46 1.66 15.19 -2.99
C CYS A 46 3.02 15.29 -2.27
N PRO A 47 3.80 16.37 -2.49
CA PRO A 47 5.14 16.52 -1.90
C PRO A 47 5.15 16.44 -0.36
N GLU A 48 4.19 17.08 0.30
CA GLU A 48 4.03 17.02 1.77
C GLU A 48 3.77 15.58 2.23
N CYS A 49 2.93 14.83 1.51
CA CYS A 49 2.59 13.45 1.81
C CYS A 49 3.82 12.55 1.63
N THR A 50 4.57 12.74 0.55
CA THR A 50 5.84 12.04 0.26
C THR A 50 6.88 12.30 1.34
N SER A 51 7.09 13.56 1.72
CA SER A 51 8.05 13.94 2.78
C SER A 51 7.73 13.25 4.10
N HIS A 52 6.46 13.29 4.50
CA HIS A 52 6.02 12.64 5.73
C HIS A 52 6.13 11.11 5.68
N ALA A 53 5.80 10.49 4.54
CA ALA A 53 5.92 9.04 4.38
C ALA A 53 7.39 8.60 4.41
N LYS A 54 8.28 9.34 3.74
CA LYS A 54 9.74 9.15 3.81
C LYS A 54 10.24 9.23 5.24
N TYR A 55 9.82 10.26 5.99
CA TYR A 55 10.21 10.40 7.39
C TYR A 55 9.79 9.19 8.22
N PHE A 56 8.53 8.75 8.10
CA PHE A 56 8.05 7.56 8.80
C PHE A 56 8.88 6.31 8.43
N LEU A 57 9.03 6.04 7.13
CA LEU A 57 9.75 4.85 6.64
C LEU A 57 11.24 4.86 7.02
N SER A 58 11.86 6.03 7.15
CA SER A 58 13.26 6.15 7.61
C SER A 58 13.48 5.65 9.05
N LYS A 59 12.40 5.51 9.83
CA LYS A 59 12.43 5.00 11.21
C LYS A 59 12.10 3.51 11.30
N VAL A 60 11.73 2.89 10.19
CA VAL A 60 11.38 1.47 10.12
C VAL A 60 12.65 0.67 9.85
N ASP A 61 12.93 -0.33 10.68
CA ASP A 61 13.94 -1.35 10.39
C ASP A 61 13.31 -2.41 9.47
N PRO A 62 13.73 -2.54 8.20
CA PRO A 62 13.15 -3.50 7.26
C PRO A 62 13.23 -4.95 7.75
N ARG A 63 14.24 -5.29 8.58
CA ARG A 63 14.41 -6.64 9.15
C ARG A 63 13.30 -7.02 10.11
N ARG A 64 12.57 -6.04 10.65
CA ARG A 64 11.41 -6.25 11.52
C ARG A 64 10.13 -6.50 10.74
N VAL A 65 10.13 -6.29 9.42
CA VAL A 65 9.01 -6.60 8.51
C VAL A 65 9.19 -8.02 7.99
N ASN A 66 9.19 -9.00 8.90
CA ASN A 66 9.57 -10.38 8.64
C ASN A 66 8.38 -11.37 8.62
N SER A 67 7.16 -10.88 8.81
CA SER A 67 5.95 -11.70 8.77
C SER A 67 4.76 -10.90 8.25
N LYS A 68 3.72 -11.61 7.80
CA LYS A 68 2.43 -11.03 7.42
C LYS A 68 1.89 -10.12 8.52
N LYS A 69 1.92 -10.60 9.77
CA LYS A 69 1.52 -9.84 10.95
C LYS A 69 2.35 -8.57 11.11
N ALA A 70 3.67 -8.65 11.01
CA ALA A 70 4.55 -7.49 11.15
C ALA A 70 4.26 -6.41 10.08
N LEU A 71 3.99 -6.81 8.83
CA LEU A 71 3.61 -5.87 7.78
C LEU A 71 2.25 -5.21 8.06
N LYS A 72 1.24 -5.98 8.49
CA LYS A 72 -0.08 -5.45 8.88
C LYS A 72 0.03 -4.45 10.04
N ASP A 73 0.80 -4.80 11.08
CA ASP A 73 1.01 -3.96 12.25
C ASP A 73 1.73 -2.65 11.88
N LEU A 74 2.75 -2.73 11.03
CA LEU A 74 3.45 -1.56 10.52
C LEU A 74 2.49 -0.61 9.78
N LEU A 75 1.68 -1.16 8.87
CA LEU A 75 0.73 -0.39 8.08
C LEU A 75 -0.37 0.22 8.96
N PHE A 76 -0.83 -0.50 10.00
CA PHE A 76 -1.78 0.02 11.00
C PHE A 76 -1.21 1.24 11.72
N VAL A 77 0.00 1.12 12.28
CA VAL A 77 0.68 2.21 12.98
C VAL A 77 0.89 3.40 12.03
N PHE A 78 1.32 3.12 10.81
CA PHE A 78 1.56 4.15 9.81
C PHE A 78 0.28 4.93 9.49
N HIS A 79 -0.83 4.23 9.22
CA HIS A 79 -2.12 4.84 8.91
C HIS A 79 -2.60 5.70 10.08
N ASN A 80 -2.51 5.21 11.32
CA ASN A 80 -2.94 5.97 12.49
C ASN A 80 -2.09 7.21 12.78
N ILE A 81 -0.78 7.19 12.51
CA ILE A 81 0.07 8.39 12.58
C ILE A 81 -0.40 9.44 11.57
N VAL A 82 -0.73 9.02 10.33
CA VAL A 82 -1.26 9.92 9.31
C VAL A 82 -2.65 10.45 9.71
N SER A 83 -3.54 9.61 10.23
CA SER A 83 -4.86 10.01 10.73
C SER A 83 -4.74 11.04 11.85
N LYS A 84 -3.87 10.80 12.84
CA LYS A 84 -3.60 11.74 13.94
C LYS A 84 -3.14 13.10 13.40
N ARG A 85 -2.18 13.13 12.46
CA ARG A 85 -1.68 14.38 11.86
C ARG A 85 -2.77 15.15 11.10
N LYS A 86 -3.72 14.43 10.50
CA LYS A 86 -4.83 15.04 9.74
C LYS A 86 -6.09 15.24 10.60
N ASN A 87 -5.99 15.13 11.93
CA ASN A 87 -7.10 15.25 12.88
C ASN A 87 -8.31 14.37 12.51
N ARG A 88 -8.04 13.12 12.11
CA ARG A 88 -9.06 12.11 11.80
C ARG A 88 -9.14 11.08 12.93
N PRO A 89 -10.30 10.42 13.10
CA PRO A 89 -10.42 9.28 14.01
C PRO A 89 -9.34 8.23 13.76
N LEU A 90 -8.84 7.65 14.85
CA LEU A 90 -7.89 6.53 14.79
C LEU A 90 -8.66 5.24 14.50
N PHE A 91 -8.09 4.39 13.66
CA PHE A 91 -8.59 3.03 13.49
C PHE A 91 -8.29 2.23 14.75
N ARG A 92 -9.28 1.49 15.24
CA ARG A 92 -9.07 0.48 16.28
C ARG A 92 -8.49 -0.78 15.65
N TYR A 93 -7.61 -1.46 16.38
CA TYR A 93 -6.88 -2.61 15.83
C TYR A 93 -7.81 -3.75 15.40
N VAL A 94 -8.84 -4.07 16.19
CA VAL A 94 -9.82 -5.11 15.86
C VAL A 94 -10.57 -4.78 14.58
N GLU A 95 -11.09 -3.55 14.46
CA GLU A 95 -11.78 -3.08 13.25
C GLU A 95 -10.86 -3.10 12.03
N PHE A 96 -9.58 -2.77 12.22
CA PHE A 96 -8.58 -2.81 11.17
C PHE A 96 -8.30 -4.21 10.65
N LEU A 97 -8.24 -5.21 11.53
CA LEU A 97 -8.03 -6.61 11.14
C LEU A 97 -9.17 -7.17 10.29
N GLU A 98 -10.40 -6.72 10.52
CA GLU A 98 -11.57 -7.17 9.77
C GLU A 98 -11.78 -6.37 8.47
N ALA A 99 -11.45 -5.08 8.45
CA ALA A 99 -11.80 -4.14 7.37
C ALA A 99 -11.34 -4.57 5.96
N TYR A 100 -10.32 -5.44 5.87
CA TYR A 100 -9.68 -5.84 4.62
C TYR A 100 -9.86 -7.32 4.25
N LYS A 101 -10.45 -8.14 5.12
CA LYS A 101 -10.62 -9.59 4.86
C LYS A 101 -11.47 -9.86 3.62
N ASP A 102 -12.55 -9.13 3.45
CA ASP A 102 -13.50 -9.39 2.35
C ASP A 102 -13.17 -8.61 1.07
N LYS A 103 -12.04 -7.88 1.07
CA LYS A 103 -11.64 -7.09 -0.10
C LYS A 103 -11.06 -8.01 -1.16
N ASN A 104 -11.57 -7.86 -2.38
CA ASN A 104 -11.03 -8.54 -3.55
C ASN A 104 -9.74 -7.85 -4.01
N LEU A 105 -8.62 -8.59 -4.00
CA LEU A 105 -7.30 -8.05 -4.30
C LEU A 105 -7.23 -7.42 -5.71
N ILE A 106 -7.81 -8.07 -6.73
CA ILE A 106 -7.81 -7.56 -8.11
C ILE A 106 -8.57 -6.24 -8.22
N VAL A 107 -9.74 -6.14 -7.58
CA VAL A 107 -10.52 -4.89 -7.55
C VAL A 107 -9.71 -3.77 -6.89
N THR A 108 -9.07 -4.04 -5.74
CA THR A 108 -8.25 -3.02 -5.06
C THR A 108 -7.03 -2.61 -5.87
N PHE A 109 -6.41 -3.55 -6.60
CA PHE A 109 -5.30 -3.28 -7.51
C PHE A 109 -5.72 -2.38 -8.68
N ASN A 110 -6.84 -2.68 -9.34
CA ASN A 110 -7.36 -1.85 -10.43
C ASN A 110 -7.71 -0.43 -9.96
N ASN A 111 -8.31 -0.31 -8.77
CA ASN A 111 -8.59 0.99 -8.15
C ASN A 111 -7.31 1.76 -7.82
N PHE A 112 -6.29 1.08 -7.32
CA PHE A 112 -4.96 1.65 -7.12
C PHE A 112 -4.37 2.16 -8.45
N LEU A 113 -4.39 1.35 -9.51
CA LEU A 113 -3.86 1.76 -10.81
C LEU A 113 -4.56 3.01 -11.35
N LYS A 114 -5.90 3.07 -11.26
CA LYS A 114 -6.67 4.25 -11.69
C LYS A 114 -6.31 5.50 -10.86
N ALA A 115 -6.18 5.34 -9.55
CA ALA A 115 -5.85 6.43 -8.64
C ALA A 115 -4.39 6.92 -8.74
N TYR A 116 -3.46 6.01 -9.02
CA TYR A 116 -2.03 6.29 -9.05
C TYR A 116 -1.53 6.72 -10.43
N SER A 117 -2.22 6.30 -11.50
CA SER A 117 -1.90 6.69 -12.88
C SER A 117 -2.52 8.01 -13.31
N THR A 118 -3.45 8.57 -12.54
CA THR A 118 -4.11 9.83 -12.93
C THR A 118 -3.16 11.02 -12.79
N ASP A 119 -3.17 11.88 -13.81
CA ASP A 119 -2.29 13.04 -13.97
C ASP A 119 -2.57 14.16 -12.94
N GLY A 120 -2.21 13.94 -11.68
CA GLY A 120 -2.22 14.96 -10.65
C GLY A 120 -1.12 16.00 -10.87
N ASN A 121 -1.47 17.20 -11.33
CA ASN A 121 -0.60 18.36 -11.60
C ASN A 121 0.63 18.04 -12.47
N MET A 122 0.45 18.22 -13.78
CA MET A 122 1.42 18.03 -14.89
C MET A 122 2.69 18.92 -14.83
N LYS A 123 3.13 19.39 -13.67
CA LYS A 123 4.28 20.33 -13.61
C LYS A 123 5.65 19.65 -13.73
N LEU A 124 5.75 18.31 -13.69
CA LEU A 124 7.03 17.60 -13.74
C LEU A 124 6.96 16.34 -14.62
N MET A 125 7.33 16.48 -15.90
CA MET A 125 7.39 15.37 -16.88
C MET A 125 8.24 14.18 -16.37
N THR A 126 9.33 14.47 -15.67
CA THR A 126 10.25 13.47 -15.10
C THR A 126 9.57 12.59 -14.05
N GLU A 127 8.76 13.16 -13.16
CA GLU A 127 8.00 12.39 -12.17
C GLU A 127 6.98 11.47 -12.84
N ASN A 128 6.35 11.93 -13.93
CA ASN A 128 5.44 11.13 -14.71
C ASN A 128 6.13 9.94 -15.37
N PHE A 129 7.34 10.12 -15.91
CA PHE A 129 8.12 9.03 -16.49
C PHE A 129 8.50 7.98 -15.44
N HIS A 130 9.02 8.41 -14.28
CA HIS A 130 9.37 7.50 -13.19
C HIS A 130 8.16 6.72 -12.67
N ARG A 131 7.00 7.37 -12.49
CA ARG A 131 5.75 6.70 -12.08
C ARG A 131 5.27 5.69 -13.14
N LYS A 132 5.31 6.03 -14.42
CA LYS A 132 4.94 5.10 -15.51
C LYS A 132 5.86 3.88 -15.54
N ARG A 133 7.18 4.09 -15.46
CA ARG A 133 8.14 2.99 -15.42
C ARG A 133 7.97 2.12 -14.18
N PHE A 134 7.73 2.75 -13.02
CA PHE A 134 7.40 2.06 -11.78
C PHE A 134 6.17 1.18 -11.94
N LEU A 135 5.07 1.70 -12.50
CA LEU A 135 3.83 0.96 -12.70
C LEU A 135 4.03 -0.25 -13.62
N ILE A 136 4.81 -0.12 -14.70
CA ILE A 136 5.14 -1.25 -15.58
C ILE A 136 5.85 -2.37 -14.79
N ASN A 137 6.87 -2.02 -14.02
CA ASN A 137 7.63 -2.99 -13.24
C ASN A 137 6.78 -3.61 -12.13
N PHE A 138 5.96 -2.80 -11.45
CA PHE A 138 5.09 -3.27 -10.38
C PHE A 138 3.98 -4.19 -10.91
N ASN A 139 3.38 -3.86 -12.06
CA ASN A 139 2.38 -4.71 -12.71
C ASN A 139 2.97 -6.07 -13.09
N LYS A 140 4.18 -6.08 -13.66
CA LYS A 140 4.89 -7.33 -14.00
C LYS A 140 5.17 -8.17 -12.76
N TRP A 141 5.67 -7.54 -11.69
CA TRP A 141 5.94 -8.21 -10.43
C TRP A 141 4.67 -8.77 -9.79
N PHE A 142 3.60 -7.97 -9.77
CA PHE A 142 2.31 -8.37 -9.19
C PHE A 142 1.71 -9.55 -9.93
N ALA A 143 1.71 -9.53 -11.26
CA ALA A 143 1.25 -10.64 -12.09
C ALA A 143 2.07 -11.92 -11.85
N ALA A 144 3.39 -11.82 -11.74
CA ALA A 144 4.26 -12.96 -11.48
C ALA A 144 4.07 -13.56 -10.07
N ASN A 145 3.66 -12.75 -9.10
CA ASN A 145 3.51 -13.16 -7.71
C ASN A 145 2.06 -13.39 -7.27
N ILE A 146 1.08 -13.24 -8.17
CA ILE A 146 -0.33 -13.30 -7.82
C ILE A 146 -0.73 -14.62 -7.13
N ILE A 147 -0.05 -15.72 -7.46
CA ILE A 147 -0.24 -17.04 -6.84
C ILE A 147 0.10 -17.08 -5.34
N ASN A 148 0.92 -16.13 -4.87
CA ASN A 148 1.32 -16.02 -3.47
C ASN A 148 0.29 -15.24 -2.61
N PHE A 149 -0.85 -14.88 -3.20
CA PHE A 149 -1.93 -14.17 -2.54
C PHE A 149 -3.24 -14.97 -2.59
N ASP A 150 -4.03 -14.86 -1.54
CA ASP A 150 -5.42 -15.30 -1.52
C ASP A 150 -6.29 -14.34 -2.34
N LEU A 151 -6.83 -14.84 -3.45
CA LEU A 151 -7.70 -14.08 -4.35
C LEU A 151 -9.18 -14.19 -3.98
N LYS A 152 -9.54 -15.11 -3.08
CA LYS A 152 -10.92 -15.30 -2.66
C LYS A 152 -11.29 -14.20 -1.65
N PRO A 153 -12.51 -13.65 -1.72
CA PRO A 153 -13.09 -13.01 -0.55
C PRO A 153 -13.11 -14.06 0.56
N THR A 154 -12.55 -13.74 1.73
CA THR A 154 -12.56 -14.68 2.86
C THR A 154 -14.02 -14.89 3.21
N GLN A 155 -14.55 -16.10 3.06
CA GLN A 155 -15.91 -16.36 3.50
C GLN A 155 -15.92 -16.24 5.02
N SER A 156 -16.70 -15.30 5.54
CA SER A 156 -17.05 -15.27 6.95
C SER A 156 -17.86 -16.54 7.21
N ASN A 157 -17.31 -17.44 8.04
CA ASN A 157 -18.07 -18.54 8.62
C ASN A 157 -19.13 -18.01 9.58
#